data_AF-A0A534NTR4-F1
#
_entry.id   AF-A0A534NTR4-F1
#
_cell.length_a   1.000
_cell.length_b   1.000
_cell.length_c   1.000
_cell.angle_alpha   90.00
_cell.angle_beta   90.00
_cell.angle_gamma   90.00
#
_symmetry.space_group_name_H-M   'P 1'
#
loop_
_entity.id
_entity.type
_entity.pdbx_description
1 polymer ?
#
loop_
_entity_poly.entity_id
_entity_poly.type
_entity_poly.pdbx_seq_one_letter_code
_entity_poly.pdbx_strand_id
1 'polypeptide(L)'
;MRTTVTLAADLAIKLKKLAQRSGRSFKATLDEVLRKGLLTQARAAAPKRFVVVPHAGGFRPGVDEARLNQLLDQLDADELVDEAGSNR
;
A
#
# COMPACT_ATOMS: atom_id res chain seq x y z
N MET A 1 -20.90 23.86 10.41
CA MET A 1 -21.17 25.17 9.76
C MET A 1 -22.43 25.06 8.92
N ARG A 2 -23.23 26.14 8.84
CA ARG A 2 -24.39 26.22 7.93
C ARG A 2 -24.02 27.17 6.78
N THR A 3 -24.09 26.68 5.56
CA THR A 3 -23.71 27.42 4.36
C THR A 3 -24.82 27.28 3.34
N THR A 4 -25.13 28.36 2.61
CA THR A 4 -26.00 28.31 1.45
C THR A 4 -25.12 28.19 0.21
N VAL A 5 -25.36 27.17 -0.61
CA VAL A 5 -24.60 26.93 -1.85
C VAL A 5 -25.56 26.86 -3.02
N THR A 6 -25.18 27.48 -4.13
CA THR A 6 -25.92 27.39 -5.39
C THR A 6 -25.45 26.15 -6.16
N LEU A 7 -26.39 25.29 -6.57
CA LEU A 7 -26.11 24.07 -7.33
C LEU A 7 -26.75 24.14 -8.71
N ALA A 8 -26.05 23.62 -9.72
CA ALA A 8 -26.66 23.38 -11.02
C ALA A 8 -27.84 22.40 -10.89
N ALA A 9 -28.88 22.59 -11.70
CA ALA A 9 -30.13 21.84 -11.60
C ALA A 9 -29.91 20.32 -11.76
N ASP A 10 -29.04 19.92 -12.67
CA ASP A 10 -28.70 18.51 -12.91
C ASP A 10 -28.01 17.87 -11.68
N LEU A 11 -27.14 18.62 -11.02
CA LEU A 11 -26.39 18.20 -9.84
C LEU A 11 -27.33 18.04 -8.64
N ALA A 12 -28.28 18.96 -8.47
CA ALA A 12 -29.32 18.85 -7.45
C ALA A 12 -30.21 17.60 -7.66
N ILE A 13 -30.59 17.29 -8.91
CA ILE A 13 -31.35 16.09 -9.25
C ILE A 13 -30.54 14.82 -8.94
N LYS A 14 -29.27 14.77 -9.35
CA LYS A 14 -28.37 13.64 -9.10
C LYS A 14 -28.19 13.39 -7.59
N LEU A 15 -27.98 14.44 -6.81
CA LEU A 15 -27.85 14.36 -5.35
C LEU A 15 -29.14 13.89 -4.67
N LYS A 16 -30.31 14.37 -5.11
CA LYS A 16 -31.60 13.88 -4.59
C LYS A 16 -31.80 12.39 -4.86
N LYS A 17 -31.51 11.92 -6.09
CA LYS A 17 -31.56 10.49 -6.43
C LYS A 17 -30.57 9.68 -5.61
N LEU A 18 -29.37 10.20 -5.36
CA LEU A 18 -28.37 9.53 -4.54
C LEU A 18 -28.81 9.43 -3.06
N ALA A 19 -29.40 10.49 -2.52
CA ALA A 19 -29.96 10.51 -1.16
C ALA A 19 -31.07 9.47 -1.01
N GLN A 20 -32.01 9.41 -1.96
CA GLN A 20 -33.08 8.41 -2.00
C GLN A 20 -32.52 6.98 -2.04
N ARG A 21 -31.58 6.68 -2.94
CA ARG A 21 -30.99 5.33 -3.07
C ARG A 21 -30.18 4.91 -1.84
N SER A 22 -29.53 5.86 -1.17
CA SER A 22 -28.71 5.58 0.01
C SER A 22 -29.50 5.58 1.33
N GLY A 23 -30.78 5.96 1.30
CA GLY A 23 -31.61 6.11 2.51
C GLY A 23 -31.11 7.22 3.44
N ARG A 24 -30.33 8.19 2.93
CA ARG A 24 -29.72 9.27 3.73
C ARG A 24 -30.39 10.61 3.42
N SER A 25 -30.28 11.55 4.36
CA SER A 25 -30.76 12.92 4.13
C SER A 25 -29.92 13.62 3.06
N PHE A 26 -30.54 14.55 2.33
CA PHE A 26 -29.85 15.33 1.29
C PHE A 26 -28.58 16.02 1.80
N LYS A 27 -28.62 16.57 3.03
CA LYS A 27 -27.46 17.16 3.70
C LYS A 27 -26.32 16.15 3.88
N ALA A 28 -26.62 14.97 4.44
CA ALA A 28 -25.62 13.96 4.71
C ALA A 28 -24.96 13.47 3.41
N THR A 29 -25.78 13.25 2.37
CA THR A 29 -25.29 12.88 1.04
C THR A 29 -24.41 13.98 0.43
N LEU A 30 -24.81 15.25 0.52
CA LEU A 30 -24.02 16.38 0.02
C LEU A 30 -22.66 16.47 0.75
N ASP A 31 -22.66 16.42 2.09
CA ASP A 31 -21.44 16.49 2.89
C ASP A 31 -20.49 15.33 2.54
N GLU A 32 -21.01 14.11 2.34
CA GLU A 32 -20.21 12.94 1.94
C GLU A 32 -19.60 13.11 0.54
N VAL A 33 -20.41 13.55 -0.44
CA VAL A 33 -19.93 13.77 -1.82
C VAL A 33 -18.84 14.84 -1.85
N LEU A 34 -19.00 15.95 -1.12
CA LEU A 34 -17.99 16.99 -1.02
C LEU A 34 -16.70 16.47 -0.39
N ARG A 35 -16.78 15.69 0.71
CA ARG A 35 -15.59 15.08 1.33
C ARG A 35 -14.85 14.17 0.35
N LYS A 36 -15.56 13.29 -0.36
CA LYS A 36 -14.95 12.40 -1.36
C LYS A 36 -14.33 13.17 -2.53
N GLY A 37 -14.99 14.23 -3.00
CA GLY A 37 -14.47 15.10 -4.05
C GLY A 37 -13.16 15.78 -3.66
N LEU A 38 -13.11 16.36 -2.45
CA LEU A 38 -11.90 17.02 -1.92
C LEU A 38 -10.75 16.02 -1.67
N LEU A 39 -11.05 14.82 -1.16
CA LEU A 39 -10.04 13.75 -1.00
C LEU A 39 -9.49 13.26 -2.34
N THR A 40 -10.36 13.13 -3.35
CA THR A 40 -9.94 12.71 -4.70
C THR A 40 -9.05 13.77 -5.33
N GLN A 41 -9.36 15.06 -5.14
CA GLN A 41 -8.51 16.16 -5.61
C GLN A 41 -7.15 16.16 -4.90
N ALA A 42 -7.10 15.90 -3.59
CA ALA A 42 -5.84 15.77 -2.86
C ALA A 42 -5.00 14.58 -3.37
N ARG A 43 -5.66 13.48 -3.75
CA ARG A 43 -5.01 12.28 -4.31
C ARG A 43 -4.70 12.38 -5.80
N ALA A 44 -5.24 13.38 -6.49
CA ALA A 44 -4.93 13.67 -7.90
C ALA A 44 -3.53 14.27 -8.08
N ALA A 45 -2.82 14.60 -6.99
CA ALA A 45 -1.36 14.67 -7.04
C ALA A 45 -0.86 13.31 -7.57
N ALA A 46 -0.31 13.32 -8.79
CA ALA A 46 0.09 12.11 -9.50
C ALA A 46 0.77 11.14 -8.52
N PRO A 47 0.35 9.86 -8.45
CA PRO A 47 1.00 8.91 -7.56
C PRO A 47 2.49 8.97 -7.87
N LYS A 48 3.32 9.25 -6.86
CA LYS A 48 4.78 9.26 -7.05
C LYS A 48 5.14 7.96 -7.75
N ARG A 49 5.83 8.06 -8.89
CA ARG A 49 6.28 6.88 -9.63
C ARG A 49 6.98 5.95 -8.64
N PHE A 50 6.60 4.68 -8.65
CA PHE A 50 7.31 3.69 -7.86
C PHE A 50 8.77 3.66 -8.32
N VAL A 51 9.70 3.93 -7.39
CA VAL A 51 11.15 3.90 -7.64
C VAL A 51 11.74 2.77 -6.81
N VAL A 52 12.39 1.82 -7.48
CA VAL A 52 13.22 0.83 -6.80
C VAL A 52 14.54 1.50 -6.45
N VAL A 53 14.83 1.63 -5.15
CA VAL A 53 16.12 2.12 -4.66
C VAL A 53 16.97 0.89 -4.34
N PRO A 54 18.02 0.58 -5.14
CA PRO A 54 18.92 -0.51 -4.82
C PRO A 54 19.73 -0.17 -3.56
N HIS A 55 20.03 -1.19 -2.76
CA HIS A 55 20.95 -1.08 -1.62
C HIS A 55 22.14 -2.00 -1.86
N ALA A 56 23.32 -1.62 -1.36
CA ALA A 56 24.50 -2.46 -1.44
C ALA A 56 24.42 -3.56 -0.36
N GLY A 57 24.22 -4.82 -0.77
CA GLY A 57 24.09 -5.96 0.15
C GLY A 57 25.40 -6.42 0.82
N GLY A 58 26.57 -5.95 0.35
CA GLY A 58 27.86 -6.23 1.00
C GLY A 58 28.35 -7.69 0.94
N PHE A 59 27.78 -8.51 0.06
CA PHE A 59 28.12 -9.93 -0.05
C PHE A 59 29.55 -10.16 -0.56
N ARG A 60 30.16 -11.24 -0.06
CA ARG A 60 31.47 -11.70 -0.55
C ARG A 60 31.32 -12.34 -1.94
N PRO A 61 32.34 -12.22 -2.82
CA PRO A 61 32.34 -12.94 -4.09
C PRO A 61 32.13 -14.43 -3.89
N GLY A 62 31.24 -15.03 -4.69
CA GLY A 62 30.88 -16.44 -4.59
C GLY A 62 29.70 -16.76 -3.65
N VAL A 63 29.19 -15.76 -2.90
CA VAL A 63 27.97 -15.91 -2.10
C VAL A 63 26.77 -15.48 -2.92
N ASP A 64 25.85 -16.40 -3.17
CA ASP A 64 24.56 -16.14 -3.84
C ASP A 64 23.50 -15.72 -2.80
N GLU A 65 23.11 -14.44 -2.83
CA GLU A 65 22.10 -13.85 -1.95
C GLU A 65 20.73 -14.53 -2.08
N ALA A 66 20.40 -15.11 -3.24
CA ALA A 66 19.15 -15.84 -3.44
C ALA A 66 19.18 -17.25 -2.84
N ARG A 67 20.33 -17.72 -2.35
CA ARG A 67 20.53 -19.10 -1.87
C ARG A 67 21.15 -19.20 -0.48
N LEU A 68 20.93 -18.19 0.37
CA LEU A 68 21.48 -18.18 1.73
C LEU A 68 21.06 -19.39 2.58
N ASN A 69 19.87 -19.95 2.36
CA ASN A 69 19.44 -21.18 3.04
C ASN A 69 20.36 -22.37 2.73
N GLN A 70 20.83 -22.50 1.48
CA GLN A 70 21.74 -23.59 1.10
C GLN A 70 23.13 -23.40 1.71
N LEU A 71 23.56 -22.15 1.87
CA LEU A 71 24.81 -21.85 2.56
C LEU A 71 24.73 -22.23 4.05
N LEU A 72 23.59 -22.01 4.70
CA LEU A 72 23.35 -22.48 6.07
C LEU A 72 23.41 -24.01 6.14
N ASP A 73 22.70 -24.72 5.24
CA ASP A 73 22.72 -26.19 5.20
C ASP A 73 24.15 -26.76 5.03
N GLN A 74 25.00 -26.08 4.25
CA GLN A 74 26.40 -26.47 4.06
C GLN A 74 27.23 -26.28 5.33
N LEU A 75 27.10 -25.12 6.00
CA LEU A 75 27.82 -24.83 7.24
C LEU A 75 27.44 -25.83 8.34
N ASP A 76 26.16 -26.17 8.46
CA ASP A 76 25.67 -27.16 9.43
C ASP A 76 26.21 -28.57 9.13
N ALA A 77 26.32 -28.93 7.85
CA ALA A 77 26.90 -30.21 7.42
C ALA A 77 28.41 -30.27 7.70
N ASP A 78 29.14 -29.18 7.46
CA ASP A 78 30.58 -29.10 7.72
C ASP A 78 30.87 -29.20 9.23
N GLU A 79 30.08 -28.53 10.09
CA GLU A 79 30.22 -28.61 11.57
C GLU A 79 30.00 -30.03 12.09
N LEU A 80 28.98 -30.74 11.57
CA LEU A 80 28.73 -32.15 11.91
C LEU A 80 29.90 -33.08 11.52
N VAL A 81 30.55 -32.81 10.39
CA VAL A 81 31.71 -33.59 9.92
C VAL A 81 32.93 -33.34 10.81
N ASP A 82 33.15 -32.09 11.23
CA ASP A 82 34.24 -31.72 12.13
C ASP A 82 34.05 -32.33 13.54
N GLU A 83 32.83 -32.31 14.11
CA GLU A 83 32.53 -32.96 15.39
C GLU A 83 32.72 -34.49 15.32
N ALA A 84 32.28 -35.13 14.24
CA ALA A 84 32.43 -36.57 14.04
C ALA A 84 33.90 -36.98 13.84
N GLY A 85 34.73 -36.10 13.27
CA GLY A 85 36.16 -36.30 13.09
C GLY A 85 36.98 -36.09 14.37
N SER A 86 36.55 -35.21 15.28
CA SER A 86 37.23 -34.92 16.54
C SER A 86 37.02 -35.98 17.64
N ASN A 87 36.03 -36.88 17.48
CA ASN A 87 35.69 -37.93 18.46
C ASN A 87 36.32 -39.31 18.12
N ARG A 88 37.40 -39.32 17.34
CA ARG A 88 38.15 -40.52 16.93
C ARG A 88 39.64 -40.33 17.19
#